data_AF-A0A0N0DQX5-F1
#
_entry.id   AF-A0A0N0DQX5-F1
#
_cell.length_a   1.000
_cell.length_b   1.000
_cell.length_c   1.000
_cell.angle_alpha   90.00
_cell.angle_beta   90.00
_cell.angle_gamma   90.00
#
_symmetry.space_group_name_H-M   'P 1'
#
loop_
_entity.id
_entity.type
_entity.pdbx_description
1 polymer ?
#
loop_
_entity_poly.entity_id
_entity_poly.type
_entity_poly.pdbx_seq_one_letter_code
_entity_poly.pdbx_strand_id
1 'polypeptide(L)'
;MYNGVEATAVKGTGLSGYVQRSRVNVTTAGRSAAPLTEDEVAKEGGESINPLAQRRAQMENKEMASRLAAHHALRDVRLRVLLYREERAAAGVDVVTVDRECDELYASLLTTAKHQLKTQQKAEQAKSAAKFAAAFGIKQPASSASAAEVTRGSAFDRAVQDVEKQRSEEERRQRHEQQLVEHLKRVRREGGEGVVHAQEEKRVIFADKTKNQ
;
A
#
# COMPACT_ATOMS: atom_id res chain seq x y z
N MET A 1 -28.93 54.57 23.50
CA MET A 1 -29.20 53.28 24.16
C MET A 1 -28.37 52.20 23.48
N TYR A 2 -27.71 51.31 24.23
CA TYR A 2 -27.08 50.10 23.69
C TYR A 2 -28.15 49.00 23.69
N ASN A 3 -28.55 48.54 22.51
CA ASN A 3 -29.69 47.63 22.31
C ASN A 3 -29.39 46.20 22.82
N GLY A 4 -29.32 46.00 24.14
CA GLY A 4 -29.02 44.70 24.76
C GLY A 4 -27.59 44.20 24.53
N VAL A 5 -26.70 45.03 23.96
CA VAL A 5 -25.27 44.71 23.85
C VAL A 5 -24.64 45.03 25.20
N GLU A 6 -24.59 44.04 26.08
CA GLU A 6 -24.02 44.19 27.41
C GLU A 6 -22.51 44.42 27.33
N ALA A 7 -22.08 45.66 27.55
CA ALA A 7 -20.76 45.90 28.10
C ALA A 7 -20.84 45.54 29.58
N THR A 8 -20.51 44.30 29.92
CA THR A 8 -20.40 43.88 31.32
C THR A 8 -19.52 44.88 32.06
N ALA A 9 -20.03 45.33 33.22
CA ALA A 9 -19.59 46.48 33.99
C ALA A 9 -18.17 47.00 33.69
N VAL A 10 -18.08 48.20 33.10
CA VAL A 10 -16.82 48.87 32.71
C VAL A 10 -15.94 49.21 33.94
N LYS A 11 -16.51 49.20 35.15
CA LYS A 11 -15.79 49.54 36.37
C LYS A 11 -14.85 48.40 36.77
N GLY A 12 -13.55 48.68 36.79
CA GLY A 12 -12.49 47.73 37.18
C GLY A 12 -11.75 47.09 36.01
N THR A 13 -12.18 47.32 34.76
CA THR A 13 -11.52 46.74 33.56
C THR A 13 -10.42 47.63 32.98
N GLY A 14 -10.35 48.92 33.37
CA GLY A 14 -9.38 49.88 32.84
C GLY A 14 -9.65 50.32 31.39
N LEU A 15 -10.78 49.92 30.80
CA LEU A 15 -11.19 50.27 29.44
C LEU A 15 -12.24 51.40 29.46
N SER A 16 -12.35 52.15 28.36
CA SER A 16 -13.29 53.28 28.26
C SER A 16 -14.77 52.86 28.16
N GLY A 17 -15.06 51.57 27.95
CA GLY A 17 -16.43 51.08 27.74
C GLY A 17 -17.05 51.50 26.40
N TYR A 18 -16.26 52.06 25.48
CA TYR A 18 -16.73 52.42 24.15
C TYR A 18 -16.98 51.18 23.30
N VAL A 19 -18.23 50.95 22.90
CA VAL A 19 -18.62 49.83 22.05
C VAL A 19 -18.92 50.34 20.64
N GLN A 20 -18.07 49.97 19.69
CA GLN A 20 -18.24 50.32 18.28
C GLN A 20 -19.02 49.22 17.54
N ARG A 21 -20.01 49.60 16.72
CA ARG A 21 -20.70 48.66 15.84
C ARG A 21 -19.72 48.11 14.80
N SER A 22 -19.55 46.79 14.77
CA SER A 22 -18.78 46.12 13.71
C SER A 22 -19.45 46.34 12.35
N ARG A 23 -18.66 46.74 11.35
CA ARG A 23 -19.11 46.89 9.95
C ARG A 23 -19.15 45.58 9.17
N VAL A 24 -18.71 44.46 9.76
CA VAL A 24 -18.64 43.15 9.11
C VAL A 24 -20.02 42.46 9.02
N ASN A 25 -21.02 42.89 9.80
CA ASN A 25 -22.29 42.18 9.99
C ASN A 25 -23.48 42.75 9.17
N VAL A 26 -23.25 43.38 8.03
CA VAL A 26 -24.37 43.87 7.20
C VAL A 26 -25.16 42.71 6.55
N THR A 27 -24.59 41.51 6.45
CA THR A 27 -25.26 40.34 5.86
C THR A 27 -26.09 39.51 6.84
N THR A 28 -25.94 39.69 8.16
CA THR A 28 -26.64 38.86 9.17
C THR A 28 -27.93 39.47 9.69
N ALA A 29 -28.26 40.72 9.32
CA ALA A 29 -29.47 41.42 9.76
C ALA A 29 -30.79 40.85 9.18
N GLY A 30 -30.72 39.84 8.30
CA GLY A 30 -31.88 39.09 7.79
C GLY A 30 -32.09 37.69 8.38
N ARG A 31 -31.19 37.18 9.23
CA ARG A 31 -31.35 35.85 9.85
C ARG A 31 -32.19 35.94 11.12
N SER A 32 -33.50 36.04 10.94
CA SER A 32 -34.47 35.84 12.01
C SER A 32 -34.53 34.34 12.39
N ALA A 33 -33.89 34.00 13.51
CA ALA A 33 -34.41 33.15 14.58
C ALA A 33 -35.21 31.87 14.20
N ALA A 34 -34.70 31.03 13.29
CA ALA A 34 -35.07 29.62 13.22
C ALA A 34 -33.79 28.79 13.15
N PRO A 35 -33.67 27.66 13.89
CA PRO A 35 -32.63 26.70 13.61
C PRO A 35 -32.91 26.16 12.21
N LEU A 36 -32.02 26.48 11.26
CA LEU A 36 -32.06 25.91 9.92
C LEU A 36 -32.06 24.38 10.10
N THR A 37 -33.14 23.73 9.68
CA THR A 37 -33.13 22.28 9.53
C THR A 37 -32.01 21.89 8.56
N GLU A 38 -31.42 20.70 8.71
CA GLU A 38 -30.29 20.24 7.88
C GLU A 38 -30.59 20.34 6.36
N ASP A 39 -31.87 20.29 5.98
CA ASP A 39 -32.37 20.48 4.61
C ASP A 39 -32.32 21.93 4.09
N GLU A 40 -32.34 22.95 4.95
CA GLU A 40 -32.25 24.36 4.54
C GLU A 40 -30.81 24.85 4.41
N VAL A 41 -29.88 24.28 5.20
CA VAL A 41 -28.43 24.54 5.04
C VAL A 41 -27.93 24.03 3.68
N ALA A 42 -28.50 22.92 3.18
CA ALA A 42 -28.21 22.40 1.85
C ALA A 42 -28.72 23.31 0.72
N LYS A 43 -29.70 24.18 0.97
CA LYS A 43 -30.29 25.09 -0.04
C LYS A 43 -29.61 26.45 -0.07
N GLU A 44 -29.14 26.99 1.06
CA GLU A 44 -28.40 28.27 1.10
C GLU A 44 -26.91 28.12 0.73
N GLY A 45 -26.34 26.92 0.82
CA GLY A 45 -24.98 26.59 0.36
C GLY A 45 -24.92 26.10 -1.10
N GLY A 46 -25.98 26.35 -1.87
CA GLY A 46 -26.11 25.93 -3.27
C GLY A 46 -25.26 26.78 -4.22
N GLU A 47 -23.95 26.90 -3.97
CA GLU A 47 -23.04 27.00 -5.12
C GLU A 47 -23.36 25.78 -5.98
N SER A 48 -23.67 25.98 -7.26
CA SER A 48 -23.81 24.88 -8.19
C SER A 48 -22.45 24.17 -8.27
N ILE A 49 -22.17 23.26 -7.33
CA ILE A 49 -20.89 22.59 -7.23
C ILE A 49 -20.79 21.80 -8.52
N ASN A 50 -19.88 22.24 -9.39
CA ASN A 50 -19.61 21.57 -10.64
C ASN A 50 -19.39 20.08 -10.31
N PRO A 51 -20.17 19.15 -10.87
CA PRO A 51 -20.09 17.73 -10.51
C PRO A 51 -18.68 17.16 -10.77
N LEU A 52 -17.92 17.76 -11.70
CA LEU A 52 -16.52 17.42 -11.94
C LEU A 52 -15.61 17.93 -10.82
N ALA A 53 -15.85 19.13 -10.30
CA ALA A 53 -15.10 19.68 -9.17
C ALA A 53 -15.36 18.86 -7.90
N GLN A 54 -16.61 18.44 -7.67
CA GLN A 54 -16.96 17.56 -6.55
C GLN A 54 -16.25 16.21 -6.65
N ARG A 55 -16.21 15.59 -7.85
CA ARG A 55 -15.49 14.33 -8.06
C ARG A 55 -13.98 14.47 -7.83
N ARG A 56 -13.36 15.57 -8.28
CA ARG A 56 -11.93 15.84 -8.02
C ARG A 56 -11.66 15.95 -6.52
N ALA A 57 -12.45 16.76 -5.81
CA ALA A 57 -12.33 16.91 -4.36
C ALA A 57 -12.53 15.57 -3.62
N GLN A 58 -13.48 14.73 -4.05
CA GLN A 58 -13.67 13.40 -3.46
C GLN A 58 -12.46 12.48 -3.68
N MET A 59 -11.83 12.53 -4.85
CA MET A 59 -10.62 11.74 -5.15
C MET A 59 -9.43 12.21 -4.30
N GLU A 60 -9.22 13.52 -4.21
CA GLU A 60 -8.17 14.12 -3.36
C GLU A 60 -8.38 13.80 -1.88
N ASN A 61 -9.62 13.93 -1.38
CA ASN A 61 -9.96 13.57 -0.01
C ASN A 61 -9.73 12.08 0.27
N LYS A 62 -10.04 11.20 -0.68
CA LYS A 62 -9.77 9.76 -0.56
C LYS A 62 -8.27 9.49 -0.50
N GLU A 63 -7.49 10.17 -1.32
CA GLU A 63 -6.03 10.05 -1.29
C GLU A 63 -5.46 10.53 0.05
N MET A 64 -5.91 11.70 0.53
CA MET A 64 -5.49 12.23 1.82
C MET A 64 -5.89 11.34 2.98
N ALA A 65 -7.10 10.78 2.96
CA ALA A 65 -7.55 9.80 3.95
C ALA A 65 -6.65 8.54 3.95
N SER A 66 -6.24 8.06 2.76
CA SER A 66 -5.35 6.90 2.65
C SER A 66 -3.94 7.18 3.23
N ARG A 67 -3.41 8.39 3.01
CA ARG A 67 -2.14 8.84 3.56
C ARG A 67 -2.22 8.96 5.09
N LEU A 68 -3.31 9.52 5.60
CA LEU A 68 -3.57 9.61 7.04
C LEU A 68 -3.67 8.24 7.68
N ALA A 69 -4.41 7.29 7.07
CA ALA A 69 -4.51 5.93 7.56
C ALA A 69 -3.14 5.23 7.65
N ALA A 70 -2.27 5.42 6.64
CA ALA A 70 -0.91 4.91 6.68
C ALA A 70 -0.07 5.53 7.80
N HIS A 71 -0.22 6.84 8.03
CA HIS A 71 0.48 7.53 9.12
C HIS A 71 -0.01 7.08 10.50
N HIS A 72 -1.32 6.89 10.68
CA HIS A 72 -1.89 6.35 11.91
C HIS A 72 -1.36 4.95 12.20
N ALA A 73 -1.37 4.05 11.20
CA ALA A 73 -0.82 2.71 11.37
C ALA A 73 0.66 2.73 11.78
N LEU A 74 1.47 3.61 11.19
CA LEU A 74 2.88 3.75 11.56
C LEU A 74 3.07 4.32 12.96
N ARG A 75 2.24 5.28 13.37
CA ARG A 75 2.23 5.82 14.72
C ARG A 75 1.88 4.74 15.75
N ASP A 76 0.86 3.93 15.46
CA ASP A 76 0.42 2.85 16.35
C ASP A 76 1.52 1.80 16.55
N VAL A 77 2.25 1.43 15.48
CA VAL A 77 3.42 0.56 15.57
C VAL A 77 4.48 1.16 16.50
N ARG A 78 4.82 2.43 16.32
CA ARG A 78 5.83 3.11 17.16
C ARG A 78 5.41 3.18 18.62
N LEU A 79 4.14 3.52 18.89
CA LEU A 79 3.61 3.58 20.24
C LEU A 79 3.68 2.22 20.94
N ARG A 80 3.34 1.12 20.25
CA ARG A 80 3.46 -0.22 20.82
C ARG A 80 4.89 -0.60 21.17
N VAL A 81 5.86 -0.24 20.33
CA VAL A 81 7.28 -0.49 20.61
C VAL A 81 7.78 0.35 21.79
N LEU A 82 7.36 1.61 21.88
CA LEU A 82 7.71 2.47 23.02
C LEU A 82 7.13 1.93 24.34
N LEU A 83 5.84 1.54 24.34
CA LEU A 83 5.21 0.92 25.50
C LEU A 83 5.93 -0.36 25.92
N TYR A 84 6.28 -1.22 24.95
CA TYR A 84 7.05 -2.43 25.23
C TYR A 84 8.43 -2.12 25.84
N ARG A 85 9.11 -1.10 25.32
CA ARG A 85 10.40 -0.64 25.86
C ARG A 85 10.27 -0.17 27.31
N GLU A 86 9.23 0.59 27.62
CA GLU A 86 8.93 1.07 28.97
C GLU A 86 8.62 -0.09 29.92
N GLU A 87 7.81 -1.06 29.50
CA GLU A 87 7.50 -2.27 30.27
C GLU A 87 8.75 -3.10 30.58
N ARG A 88 9.62 -3.29 29.59
CA ARG A 88 10.88 -4.05 29.76
C ARG A 88 11.90 -3.32 30.62
N ALA A 89 12.00 -1.99 30.47
CA ALA A 89 12.85 -1.16 31.31
C ALA A 89 12.38 -1.17 32.77
N ALA A 90 11.06 -1.11 33.00
CA ALA A 90 10.48 -1.23 34.34
C ALA A 90 10.71 -2.61 34.97
N ALA A 91 10.80 -3.65 34.16
CA ALA A 91 11.16 -5.01 34.60
C ALA A 91 12.66 -5.20 34.86
N GLY A 92 13.50 -4.18 34.65
CA GLY A 92 14.95 -4.24 34.91
C GLY A 92 15.73 -5.08 33.90
N VAL A 93 15.20 -5.26 32.70
CA VAL A 93 15.88 -5.98 31.60
C VAL A 93 17.02 -5.12 31.04
N ASP A 94 18.13 -5.75 30.65
CA ASP A 94 19.30 -5.06 30.11
C ASP A 94 18.97 -4.28 28.81
N VAL A 95 19.47 -3.06 28.70
CA VAL A 95 19.14 -2.12 27.61
C VAL A 95 19.46 -2.70 26.24
N VAL A 96 20.57 -3.44 26.11
CA VAL A 96 20.98 -4.05 24.84
C VAL A 96 20.00 -5.14 24.40
N THR A 97 19.45 -5.89 25.36
CA THR A 97 18.44 -6.91 25.07
C THR A 97 17.10 -6.27 24.71
N VAL A 98 16.69 -5.22 25.43
CA VAL A 98 15.46 -4.48 25.12
C VAL A 98 15.52 -3.85 23.74
N ASP A 99 16.65 -3.25 23.36
CA ASP A 99 16.78 -2.60 22.05
C ASP A 99 16.68 -3.63 20.90
N ARG A 100 17.28 -4.82 21.04
CA ARG A 100 17.13 -5.91 20.06
C ARG A 100 15.69 -6.40 19.94
N GLU A 101 15.03 -6.64 21.08
CA GLU A 101 13.63 -7.06 21.10
C GLU A 101 12.71 -5.99 20.49
N CYS A 102 13.00 -4.71 20.73
CA CYS A 102 12.27 -3.59 20.16
C CYS A 102 12.43 -3.51 18.63
N ASP A 103 13.63 -3.76 18.10
CA ASP A 103 13.89 -3.78 16.66
C ASP A 103 13.14 -4.93 15.96
N GLU A 104 13.16 -6.13 16.56
CA GLU A 104 12.42 -7.28 16.06
C GLU A 104 10.89 -7.08 16.14
N LEU A 105 10.41 -6.51 17.26
CA LEU A 105 9.01 -6.14 17.44
C LEU A 105 8.58 -5.08 16.43
N TYR A 106 9.41 -4.06 16.20
CA TYR A 106 9.14 -3.03 15.21
C TYR A 106 9.04 -3.63 13.79
N ALA A 107 9.98 -4.50 13.41
CA ALA A 107 9.97 -5.15 12.11
C ALA A 107 8.70 -6.02 11.91
N SER A 108 8.34 -6.83 12.91
CA SER A 108 7.15 -7.68 12.86
C SER A 108 5.86 -6.86 12.80
N LEU A 109 5.71 -5.84 13.63
CA LEU A 109 4.55 -4.95 13.62
C LEU A 109 4.44 -4.13 12.33
N LEU A 110 5.57 -3.72 11.74
CA LEU A 110 5.57 -2.98 10.49
C LEU A 110 5.14 -3.85 9.30
N THR A 111 5.54 -5.13 9.27
CA THR A 111 5.08 -6.05 8.22
C THR A 111 3.57 -6.33 8.30
N THR A 112 3.05 -6.54 9.52
CA THR A 112 1.61 -6.75 9.75
C THR A 112 0.79 -5.50 9.40
N ALA A 113 1.23 -4.31 9.82
CA ALA A 113 0.57 -3.05 9.48
C ALA A 113 0.54 -2.80 7.96
N LYS A 114 1.65 -3.07 7.25
CA LYS A 114 1.70 -3.00 5.77
C LYS A 114 0.71 -3.98 5.12
N HIS A 115 0.61 -5.19 5.64
CA HIS A 115 -0.35 -6.18 5.13
C HIS A 115 -1.79 -5.72 5.35
N GLN A 116 -2.11 -5.21 6.54
CA GLN A 116 -3.43 -4.68 6.87
C GLN A 116 -3.84 -3.53 5.93
N LEU A 117 -2.96 -2.54 5.72
CA LEU A 117 -3.22 -1.44 4.78
C LEU A 117 -3.47 -1.96 3.36
N LYS A 118 -2.69 -2.92 2.88
CA LYS A 118 -2.92 -3.55 1.56
C LYS A 118 -4.27 -4.26 1.49
N THR A 119 -4.67 -4.99 2.53
CA THR A 119 -5.97 -5.68 2.56
C THR A 119 -7.14 -4.71 2.60
N GLN A 120 -7.02 -3.60 3.34
CA GLN A 120 -8.03 -2.54 3.36
C GLN A 120 -8.18 -1.88 1.99
N GLN A 121 -7.07 -1.54 1.34
CA GLN A 121 -7.08 -1.00 -0.03
C GLN A 121 -7.75 -1.95 -1.03
N LYS A 122 -7.43 -3.26 -0.97
CA LYS A 122 -8.08 -4.27 -1.81
C LYS A 122 -9.59 -4.37 -1.54
N ALA A 123 -9.99 -4.33 -0.27
CA ALA A 123 -11.41 -4.36 0.10
C ALA A 123 -12.17 -3.12 -0.40
N GLU A 124 -11.56 -1.93 -0.33
CA GLU A 124 -12.12 -0.71 -0.90
C GLU A 124 -12.24 -0.76 -2.43
N GLN A 125 -11.21 -1.28 -3.10
CA GLN A 125 -11.21 -1.49 -4.55
C GLN A 125 -12.33 -2.46 -4.95
N ALA A 126 -12.48 -3.58 -4.23
CA ALA A 126 -13.56 -4.54 -4.45
C ALA A 126 -14.94 -3.90 -4.27
N LYS A 127 -15.15 -3.07 -3.25
CA LYS A 127 -16.40 -2.31 -3.05
C LYS A 127 -16.67 -1.35 -4.22
N SER A 128 -15.65 -0.64 -4.72
CA SER A 128 -15.83 0.22 -5.88
C SER A 128 -16.13 -0.58 -7.15
N ALA A 129 -15.43 -1.69 -7.39
CA ALA A 129 -15.66 -2.56 -8.54
C ALA A 129 -17.08 -3.16 -8.53
N ALA A 130 -17.60 -3.55 -7.36
CA ALA A 130 -18.98 -4.01 -7.22
C ALA A 130 -20.00 -2.90 -7.57
N LYS A 131 -19.76 -1.65 -7.16
CA LYS A 131 -20.60 -0.50 -7.54
C LYS A 131 -20.57 -0.24 -9.04
N PHE A 132 -19.40 -0.33 -9.67
CA PHE A 132 -19.29 -0.21 -11.13
C PHE A 132 -20.03 -1.35 -11.83
N ALA A 133 -19.81 -2.60 -11.42
CA ALA A 133 -20.51 -3.76 -11.98
C ALA A 133 -22.04 -3.61 -11.90
N ALA A 134 -22.55 -3.16 -10.74
CA ALA A 134 -23.98 -2.88 -10.56
C ALA A 134 -24.49 -1.77 -11.50
N ALA A 135 -23.73 -0.70 -11.68
CA ALA A 135 -24.10 0.40 -12.59
C ALA A 135 -24.18 -0.02 -14.06
N PHE A 136 -23.40 -1.03 -14.47
CA PHE A 136 -23.41 -1.59 -15.83
C PHE A 136 -24.28 -2.85 -15.96
N GLY A 137 -25.06 -3.21 -14.94
CA GLY A 137 -25.92 -4.39 -14.97
C GLY A 137 -25.17 -5.73 -15.04
N ILE A 138 -23.87 -5.73 -14.71
CA ILE A 138 -23.03 -6.92 -14.68
C ILE A 138 -23.39 -7.69 -13.41
N LYS A 139 -24.11 -8.81 -13.56
CA LYS A 139 -24.32 -9.77 -12.46
C LYS A 139 -22.95 -10.29 -12.05
N GLN A 140 -22.42 -9.80 -10.94
CA GLN A 140 -21.28 -10.45 -10.31
C GLN A 140 -21.73 -11.85 -9.89
N PRO A 141 -21.00 -12.92 -10.26
CA PRO A 141 -21.31 -14.24 -9.74
C PRO A 141 -21.19 -14.15 -8.22
N ALA A 142 -22.31 -14.33 -7.53
CA ALA A 142 -22.36 -14.36 -6.09
C ALA A 142 -21.38 -15.43 -5.61
N SER A 143 -20.29 -15.01 -4.97
CA SER A 143 -19.28 -15.94 -4.47
C SER A 143 -19.86 -16.67 -3.26
N SER A 144 -20.28 -17.92 -3.43
CA SER A 144 -20.00 -19.02 -2.49
C SER A 144 -20.68 -20.33 -2.94
N ALA A 145 -19.96 -21.44 -2.77
CA ALA A 145 -20.43 -22.82 -2.78
C ALA A 145 -20.56 -23.59 -4.11
N SER A 146 -19.53 -23.56 -4.95
CA SER A 146 -19.00 -24.81 -5.54
C SER A 146 -17.63 -24.53 -6.16
N ALA A 147 -16.60 -25.13 -5.57
CA ALA A 147 -15.35 -25.34 -6.27
C ALA A 147 -15.65 -26.20 -7.51
N ALA A 148 -15.06 -25.82 -8.64
CA ALA A 148 -15.32 -26.32 -9.98
C ALA A 148 -16.53 -25.67 -10.68
N GLU A 149 -16.24 -25.17 -11.88
CA GLU A 149 -17.18 -24.73 -12.89
C GLU A 149 -17.69 -23.27 -12.81
N VAL A 150 -17.39 -22.54 -13.90
CA VAL A 150 -18.01 -21.28 -14.33
C VAL A 150 -17.43 -19.97 -13.76
N THR A 151 -16.17 -19.70 -14.09
CA THR A 151 -15.74 -18.32 -14.44
C THR A 151 -15.01 -18.37 -15.77
N ARG A 152 -15.80 -18.47 -16.84
CA ARG A 152 -15.31 -18.20 -18.19
C ARG A 152 -15.07 -16.69 -18.28
N GLY A 153 -13.83 -16.26 -18.03
CA GLY A 153 -13.37 -14.90 -18.29
C GLY A 153 -13.70 -14.46 -19.72
N SER A 154 -13.82 -13.15 -19.93
CA SER A 154 -14.11 -12.61 -21.26
C SER A 154 -13.12 -13.18 -22.29
N ALA A 155 -13.55 -13.37 -23.54
CA ALA A 155 -12.70 -13.96 -24.58
C ALA A 155 -11.36 -13.20 -24.76
N PHE A 156 -11.37 -11.90 -24.42
CA PHE A 156 -10.20 -11.03 -24.42
C PHE A 156 -9.24 -11.35 -23.26
N ASP A 157 -9.75 -11.57 -22.04
CA ASP A 157 -8.91 -11.91 -20.88
C ASP A 157 -8.23 -13.27 -21.04
N ARG A 158 -8.90 -14.21 -21.72
CA ARG A 158 -8.30 -15.51 -22.08
C ARG A 158 -7.16 -15.36 -23.07
N ALA A 159 -7.34 -14.53 -24.09
CA ALA A 159 -6.28 -14.30 -25.09
C ALA A 159 -5.03 -13.67 -24.45
N VAL A 160 -5.20 -12.74 -23.51
CA VAL A 160 -4.07 -12.14 -22.78
C VAL A 160 -3.38 -13.16 -21.88
N GLN A 161 -4.14 -13.97 -21.14
CA GLN A 161 -3.57 -15.04 -20.31
C GLN A 161 -2.86 -16.12 -21.14
N ASP A 162 -3.39 -16.49 -22.30
CA ASP A 162 -2.76 -17.48 -23.18
C ASP A 162 -1.44 -16.94 -23.77
N VAL A 163 -1.39 -15.65 -24.11
CA VAL A 163 -0.16 -14.98 -24.57
C VAL A 163 0.89 -14.90 -23.45
N GLU A 164 0.48 -14.54 -22.23
CA GLU A 164 1.39 -14.50 -21.07
C GLU A 164 1.90 -15.90 -20.69
N LYS A 165 1.02 -16.91 -20.76
CA LYS A 165 1.37 -18.30 -20.48
C LYS A 165 2.36 -18.84 -21.53
N GLN A 166 2.12 -18.58 -22.81
CA GLN A 166 3.05 -18.96 -23.88
C GLN A 166 4.43 -18.31 -23.68
N ARG A 167 4.49 -17.02 -23.36
CA ARG A 167 5.77 -16.34 -23.06
C ARG A 167 6.49 -16.96 -21.86
N SER A 168 5.78 -17.27 -20.79
CA SER A 168 6.39 -17.90 -19.61
C SER A 168 6.90 -19.32 -19.88
N GLU A 169 6.20 -20.08 -20.73
CA GLU A 169 6.62 -21.42 -21.15
C GLU A 169 7.81 -21.37 -22.10
N GLU A 170 7.86 -20.40 -23.02
CA GLU A 170 9.00 -20.14 -23.91
C GLU A 170 10.25 -19.74 -23.12
N GLU A 171 10.13 -18.83 -22.14
CA GLU A 171 11.25 -18.45 -21.26
C GLU A 171 11.77 -19.65 -20.45
N ARG A 172 10.87 -20.53 -19.97
CA ARG A 172 11.26 -21.74 -19.25
C ARG A 172 12.01 -22.72 -20.14
N ARG A 173 11.57 -22.88 -21.40
CA ARG A 173 12.26 -23.72 -22.40
C ARG A 173 13.65 -23.16 -22.71
N GLN A 174 13.78 -21.85 -22.94
CA GLN A 174 15.07 -21.21 -23.19
C GLN A 174 16.05 -21.37 -22.02
N ARG A 175 15.58 -21.27 -20.77
CA ARG A 175 16.44 -21.50 -19.59
C ARG A 175 16.91 -22.95 -19.50
N HIS A 176 16.05 -23.91 -19.78
CA HIS A 176 16.44 -25.32 -19.82
C HIS A 176 17.40 -25.62 -20.97
N GLU A 177 17.18 -25.05 -22.15
CA GLU A 177 18.10 -25.17 -23.29
C GLU A 177 19.48 -24.58 -22.97
N GLN A 178 19.53 -23.40 -22.32
CA GLN A 178 20.79 -22.81 -21.88
C GLN A 178 21.52 -23.68 -20.84
N GLN A 179 20.79 -24.24 -19.88
CA GLN A 179 21.37 -25.17 -18.89
C GLN A 179 21.92 -26.44 -19.56
N LEU A 180 21.21 -26.99 -20.55
CA LEU A 180 21.68 -28.14 -21.31
C LEU A 180 22.93 -27.80 -22.14
N VAL A 181 22.97 -26.64 -22.78
CA VAL A 181 24.15 -26.17 -23.53
C VAL A 181 25.34 -25.95 -22.61
N GLU A 182 25.15 -25.37 -21.43
CA GLU A 182 26.20 -25.22 -20.44
C GLU A 182 26.69 -26.57 -19.90
N HIS A 183 25.77 -27.50 -19.62
CA HIS A 183 26.12 -28.85 -19.20
C HIS A 183 26.92 -29.59 -20.27
N LEU A 184 26.50 -29.52 -21.55
CA LEU A 184 27.24 -30.10 -22.67
C LEU A 184 28.61 -29.43 -22.87
N LYS A 185 28.72 -28.12 -22.65
CA LYS A 185 30.02 -27.41 -22.68
C LYS A 185 30.95 -27.88 -21.54
N ARG A 186 30.43 -28.13 -20.34
CA ARG A 186 31.21 -28.66 -19.21
C ARG A 186 31.66 -30.09 -19.46
N VAL A 187 30.75 -30.98 -19.87
CA VAL A 187 31.07 -32.37 -20.24
C VAL A 187 32.09 -32.44 -21.38
N ARG A 188 32.03 -31.52 -22.35
CA ARG A 188 33.02 -31.45 -23.44
C ARG A 188 34.40 -30.99 -22.96
N ARG A 189 34.47 -30.11 -21.95
CA ARG A 189 35.74 -29.69 -21.35
C ARG A 189 36.35 -30.81 -20.51
N GLU A 190 35.54 -31.45 -19.67
CA GLU A 190 35.96 -32.58 -18.83
C GLU A 190 36.35 -33.81 -19.67
N GLY A 191 35.61 -34.09 -20.74
CA GLY A 191 35.96 -35.14 -21.71
C GLY A 191 37.15 -34.77 -22.62
N GLY A 192 37.47 -33.47 -22.75
CA GLY A 192 38.67 -33.00 -23.45
C GLY A 192 39.93 -33.14 -22.60
N GLU A 193 39.85 -32.84 -21.30
CA GLU A 193 40.95 -32.99 -20.34
C GLU A 193 41.32 -34.45 -20.11
N GLY A 194 40.35 -35.37 -20.13
CA GLY A 194 40.61 -36.82 -20.06
C GLY A 194 41.34 -37.39 -21.29
N VAL A 195 41.12 -36.83 -22.49
CA VAL A 195 41.79 -37.29 -23.72
C VAL A 195 43.21 -36.72 -23.84
N VAL A 196 43.45 -35.52 -23.34
CA VAL A 196 44.80 -34.92 -23.30
C VAL A 196 45.69 -35.65 -22.28
N HIS A 197 45.19 -35.95 -21.08
CA HIS A 197 45.92 -36.74 -20.10
C HIS A 197 46.18 -38.18 -20.55
N ALA A 198 45.20 -38.85 -21.20
CA ALA A 198 45.40 -40.19 -21.73
C ALA A 198 46.37 -40.25 -22.93
N GLN A 199 46.58 -39.15 -23.66
CA GLN A 199 47.62 -39.05 -24.69
C GLN A 199 49.00 -38.71 -24.12
N GLU A 200 49.08 -37.91 -23.06
CA GLU A 200 50.34 -37.63 -22.37
C GLU A 200 50.90 -38.86 -21.64
N GLU A 201 50.06 -39.64 -20.94
CA GLU A 201 50.51 -40.88 -20.29
C GLU A 201 51.03 -41.91 -21.29
N LYS A 202 50.41 -42.03 -22.48
CA LYS A 202 50.94 -42.90 -23.54
C LYS A 202 52.27 -42.40 -24.10
N ARG A 203 52.50 -41.09 -24.17
CA ARG A 203 53.79 -40.54 -24.63
C ARG A 203 54.91 -40.72 -23.60
N VAL A 204 54.60 -40.62 -22.30
CA VAL A 204 55.59 -40.84 -21.24
C VAL A 204 56.00 -42.32 -21.16
N ILE A 205 55.06 -43.25 -21.29
CA ILE A 205 55.35 -44.70 -21.28
C ILE A 205 56.21 -45.12 -22.50
N PHE A 206 56.05 -44.46 -23.65
CA PHE A 206 56.90 -44.72 -24.82
C PHE A 206 58.30 -44.07 -24.75
N ALA A 207 58.47 -43.01 -23.96
CA ALA A 207 59.78 -42.36 -23.79
C ALA A 207 60.70 -43.08 -22.79
N ASP A 208 60.14 -43.81 -21.82
CA ASP A 208 60.93 -44.59 -20.86
C ASP A 208 61.38 -45.96 -21.41
N LYS A 209 60.69 -46.50 -22.41
CA LYS A 209 61.10 -47.78 -23.04
C LYS A 209 62.26 -47.66 -24.03
N THR A 210 62.65 -46.46 -24.45
CA THR A 210 63.75 -46.24 -25.41
C THR A 210 65.08 -45.85 -24.76
N LYS A 211 65.14 -45.75 -23.43
CA LYS A 211 66.38 -45.46 -22.68
C LYS A 211 67.01 -46.67 -21.99
N ASN A 212 66.41 -47.85 -22.10
CA ASN A 212 66.91 -49.11 -21.51
C ASN A 212 67.14 -50.21 -22.57
N GLN A 213 67.75 -49.85 -23.70
CA GLN A 213 68.43 -50.79 -24.61
C GLN A 213 69.80 -50.25 -24.99
#